data_AF-A0A1I7FH06-F1
#
_entry.id   AF-A0A1I7FH06-F1
#
_cell.length_a   1.000
_cell.length_b   1.000
_cell.length_c   1.000
_cell.angle_alpha   90.00
_cell.angle_beta   90.00
_cell.angle_gamma   90.00
#
_symmetry.space_group_name_H-M   'P 1'
#
loop_
_entity.id
_entity.type
_entity.pdbx_description
1 polymer ?
#
loop_
_entity_poly.entity_id
_entity_poly.type
_entity_poly.pdbx_seq_one_letter_code
_entity_poly.pdbx_strand_id
1 'polypeptide(L)'
;MKLLKVQERFIKSKPNEYNIIKGRSNTGKSEAILHRILNMSNNFAYEEEDKILVVQKEKNSKDNLESRYKDVKNKHDFKYVSLLSSKNDPEFITLSKLISKYSNEEKVASLKEKKDIVLEVLNNNEFRFCKKLKSENLHLILSEIRFMKNNKVKSEEDYLNLLGTPMRLRRKSKARYDMYNFFKIYNEALLSKNLQDEEDKVLEALEEVLSLKTKGYVHIFIDNVESLSKIELDFLLSLYNKKTYGSVNMAVDIDKGENIYSALVKKGRVYAKKVFGDNKKIFNFKTDVAERNIKNILINNEEKILDKYEFLDLKHRREFDFTLEDNGHEVSFVGEEKDKYNKAELVEVPVFNNIAAGEPILINPTQESAFSLPKYWVKGGNNKFILKIKGDSMINANIDDGDLVVIEQNNSPVNGEIVAVNIDGSATLKRFKMEKEKVLLLPENEKYAPIEVTKEQEFFVLGKAIGVIKRK
;
A
#
# COMPACT_ATOMS: atom_id res chain seq x y z
N MET A 1 14.58 -10.21 -5.37
CA MET A 1 14.71 -11.17 -4.26
C MET A 1 13.45 -12.02 -4.21
N LYS A 2 13.52 -13.34 -3.98
CA LYS A 2 12.29 -14.18 -3.93
C LYS A 2 11.57 -13.94 -2.61
N LEU A 3 10.32 -13.47 -2.68
CA LEU A 3 9.50 -13.16 -1.50
C LEU A 3 9.15 -14.43 -0.71
N LEU A 4 9.08 -14.32 0.61
CA LEU A 4 8.60 -15.38 1.49
C LEU A 4 7.08 -15.55 1.34
N LYS A 5 6.54 -16.77 1.52
CA LYS A 5 5.08 -17.01 1.49
C LYS A 5 4.28 -16.06 2.40
N VAL A 6 4.84 -15.70 3.57
CA VAL A 6 4.20 -14.76 4.50
C VAL A 6 4.21 -13.31 3.96
N GLN A 7 5.30 -12.91 3.28
CA GLN A 7 5.38 -11.62 2.59
C GLN A 7 4.39 -11.57 1.42
N GLU A 8 4.32 -12.62 0.61
CA GLU A 8 3.34 -12.74 -0.48
C GLU A 8 1.89 -12.69 0.03
N ARG A 9 1.60 -13.38 1.14
CA ARG A 9 0.27 -13.34 1.77
C ARG A 9 -0.10 -11.92 2.20
N PHE A 10 0.85 -11.16 2.76
CA PHE A 10 0.63 -9.75 3.08
C PHE A 10 0.37 -8.94 1.82
N ILE A 11 1.24 -9.05 0.82
CA ILE A 11 1.17 -8.30 -0.45
C ILE A 11 -0.15 -8.55 -1.18
N LYS A 12 -0.65 -9.80 -1.22
CA LYS A 12 -1.87 -10.19 -1.95
C LYS A 12 -3.16 -10.10 -1.13
N SER A 13 -3.08 -9.83 0.18
CA SER A 13 -4.28 -9.82 1.03
C SER A 13 -5.26 -8.71 0.65
N LYS A 14 -6.58 -8.94 0.77
CA LYS A 14 -7.56 -7.85 0.60
C LYS A 14 -7.27 -6.71 1.59
N PRO A 15 -7.45 -5.43 1.19
CA PRO A 15 -7.34 -4.31 2.11
C PRO A 15 -8.13 -4.54 3.39
N ASN A 16 -7.56 -4.07 4.48
CA ASN A 16 -8.15 -4.07 5.81
C ASN A 16 -7.76 -2.75 6.43
N GLU A 17 -8.65 -2.17 7.24
CA GLU A 17 -8.50 -0.81 7.77
C GLU A 17 -7.11 -0.58 8.36
N TYR A 18 -6.64 -1.48 9.23
CA TYR A 18 -5.30 -1.44 9.80
C TYR A 18 -4.56 -2.76 9.57
N ASN A 19 -3.39 -2.70 8.91
CA ASN A 19 -2.48 -3.83 8.69
C ASN A 19 -1.16 -3.57 9.41
N ILE A 20 -0.68 -4.55 10.18
CA ILE A 20 0.57 -4.43 10.94
C ILE A 20 1.51 -5.56 10.54
N ILE A 21 2.68 -5.19 10.03
CA ILE A 21 3.77 -6.10 9.73
C ILE A 21 4.73 -6.08 10.91
N LYS A 22 4.78 -7.18 11.65
CA LYS A 22 5.63 -7.33 12.84
C LYS A 22 6.80 -8.26 12.51
N GLY A 23 8.03 -7.80 12.69
CA GLY A 23 9.21 -8.65 12.49
C GLY A 23 10.48 -8.04 13.03
N ARG A 24 11.52 -8.85 13.16
CA ARG A 24 12.88 -8.42 13.50
C ARG A 24 13.51 -7.58 12.40
N SER A 25 14.64 -6.95 12.68
CA SER A 25 15.47 -6.33 11.64
C SER A 25 15.79 -7.33 10.52
N ASN A 26 15.93 -6.84 9.29
CA ASN A 26 16.27 -7.65 8.10
C ASN A 26 15.27 -8.76 7.70
N THR A 27 14.05 -8.78 8.25
CA THR A 27 12.99 -9.74 7.84
C THR A 27 12.26 -9.39 6.54
N GLY A 28 12.73 -8.37 5.81
CA GLY A 28 12.15 -7.92 4.54
C GLY A 28 10.84 -7.13 4.66
N LYS A 29 10.60 -6.45 5.79
CA LYS A 29 9.40 -5.64 6.03
C LYS A 29 9.23 -4.52 4.98
N SER A 30 10.27 -3.72 4.78
CA SER A 30 10.25 -2.60 3.82
C SER A 30 10.12 -3.10 2.38
N GLU A 31 10.73 -4.24 2.03
CA GLU A 31 10.55 -4.86 0.72
C GLU A 31 9.09 -5.30 0.49
N ALA A 32 8.47 -5.92 1.49
CA ALA A 32 7.06 -6.29 1.41
C ALA A 32 6.15 -5.06 1.34
N ILE A 33 6.49 -3.95 2.00
CA ILE A 33 5.80 -2.66 1.86
C ILE A 33 5.90 -2.15 0.42
N LEU A 34 7.07 -2.17 -0.22
CA LEU A 34 7.24 -1.71 -1.61
C LEU A 34 6.34 -2.46 -2.58
N HIS A 35 6.35 -3.79 -2.51
CA HIS A 35 5.46 -4.63 -3.33
C HIS A 35 3.98 -4.42 -2.98
N ARG A 36 3.66 -4.14 -1.72
CA ARG A 36 2.29 -3.83 -1.30
C ARG A 36 1.84 -2.46 -1.83
N ILE A 37 2.70 -1.45 -1.83
CA ILE A 37 2.42 -0.13 -2.41
C ILE A 37 2.07 -0.31 -3.88
N LEU A 38 2.90 -1.03 -4.64
CA LEU A 38 2.66 -1.32 -6.05
C LEU A 38 1.35 -2.11 -6.26
N ASN A 39 1.05 -3.07 -5.39
CA ASN A 39 -0.22 -3.80 -5.44
C ASN A 39 -1.44 -2.92 -5.09
N MET A 40 -1.31 -1.96 -4.17
CA MET A 40 -2.41 -1.05 -3.83
C MET A 40 -2.63 0.00 -4.92
N SER A 41 -1.55 0.62 -5.43
CA SER A 41 -1.64 1.60 -6.53
C SER A 41 -2.33 1.01 -7.75
N ASN A 42 -2.05 -0.25 -8.04
CA ASN A 42 -2.52 -0.87 -9.26
C ASN A 42 -3.90 -1.54 -9.14
N ASN A 43 -4.32 -1.92 -7.93
CA ASN A 43 -5.51 -2.76 -7.73
C ASN A 43 -6.58 -2.15 -6.82
N PHE A 44 -6.27 -1.08 -6.06
CA PHE A 44 -7.14 -0.52 -5.02
C PHE A 44 -7.11 1.01 -4.95
N ALA A 45 -6.62 1.69 -6.00
CA ALA A 45 -6.80 3.12 -6.24
C ALA A 45 -7.67 3.26 -7.50
N TYR A 46 -8.98 3.36 -7.30
CA TYR A 46 -9.98 3.29 -8.38
C TYR A 46 -10.36 4.66 -8.91
N GLU A 47 -10.30 5.69 -8.06
CA GLU A 47 -10.63 7.07 -8.40
C GLU A 47 -9.37 7.91 -8.62
N GLU A 48 -9.43 8.92 -9.51
CA GLU A 48 -8.30 9.85 -9.71
C GLU A 48 -7.88 10.57 -8.41
N GLU A 49 -8.83 10.74 -7.47
CA GLU A 49 -8.60 11.34 -6.16
C GLU A 49 -7.97 10.39 -5.13
N ASP A 50 -7.87 9.09 -5.43
CA ASP A 50 -7.32 8.07 -4.52
C ASP A 50 -5.80 8.21 -4.38
N LYS A 51 -5.38 9.04 -3.44
CA LYS A 51 -3.95 9.25 -3.16
C LYS A 51 -3.40 8.21 -2.19
N ILE A 52 -2.14 7.86 -2.43
CA ILE A 52 -1.35 6.93 -1.61
C ILE A 52 -0.23 7.70 -0.94
N LEU A 53 -0.14 7.59 0.39
CA LEU A 53 0.88 8.24 1.20
C LEU A 53 1.90 7.22 1.69
N VAL A 54 3.19 7.53 1.54
CA VAL A 54 4.29 6.76 2.13
C VAL A 54 5.10 7.68 3.03
N VAL A 55 5.06 7.41 4.34
CA VAL A 55 5.69 8.26 5.36
C VAL A 55 6.92 7.59 5.95
N GLN A 56 8.00 8.35 6.02
CA GLN A 56 9.25 7.99 6.71
C GLN A 56 9.65 9.10 7.68
N LYS A 57 10.24 8.75 8.82
CA LYS A 57 10.71 9.76 9.78
C LYS A 57 12.00 10.44 9.30
N GLU A 58 12.92 9.65 8.75
CA GLU A 58 14.23 10.12 8.31
C GLU A 58 14.30 10.35 6.80
N LYS A 59 14.99 11.42 6.38
CA LYS A 59 15.17 11.77 4.97
C LYS A 59 15.90 10.67 4.18
N ASN A 60 17.00 10.14 4.73
CA ASN A 60 17.78 9.08 4.08
C ASN A 60 16.94 7.81 3.85
N SER A 61 16.13 7.43 4.85
CA SER A 61 15.22 6.28 4.74
C SER A 61 14.13 6.52 3.70
N LYS A 62 13.60 7.74 3.60
CA LYS A 62 12.66 8.15 2.54
C LYS A 62 13.27 8.05 1.15
N ASP A 63 14.45 8.64 0.93
CA ASP A 63 15.11 8.68 -0.36
C ASP A 63 15.50 7.26 -0.83
N ASN A 64 15.99 6.42 0.08
CA ASN A 64 16.31 5.01 -0.20
C ASN A 64 15.04 4.22 -0.61
N LEU A 65 13.95 4.36 0.16
CA LEU A 65 12.72 3.63 -0.12
C LEU A 65 12.09 4.08 -1.46
N GLU A 66 12.10 5.37 -1.75
CA GLU A 66 11.60 5.93 -3.01
C GLU A 66 12.43 5.43 -4.21
N SER A 67 13.77 5.40 -4.11
CA SER A 67 14.63 4.85 -5.16
C SER A 67 14.32 3.37 -5.42
N ARG A 68 14.21 2.58 -4.35
CA ARG A 68 13.88 1.15 -4.47
C ARG A 68 12.48 0.91 -5.01
N TYR A 69 11.52 1.79 -4.68
CA TYR A 69 10.19 1.73 -5.27
C TYR A 69 10.26 1.91 -6.79
N LYS A 70 11.04 2.87 -7.29
CA LYS A 70 11.25 3.06 -8.74
C LYS A 70 11.84 1.80 -9.39
N ASP A 71 12.81 1.16 -8.74
CA ASP A 71 13.39 -0.11 -9.23
C ASP A 71 12.36 -1.26 -9.25
N VAL A 72 11.58 -1.40 -8.18
CA VAL A 72 10.53 -2.43 -8.07
C VAL A 72 9.43 -2.18 -9.09
N LYS A 73 9.00 -0.93 -9.26
CA LYS A 73 8.03 -0.51 -10.27
C LYS A 73 8.54 -0.86 -11.67
N ASN A 74 9.76 -0.48 -12.03
CA ASN A 74 10.34 -0.80 -13.34
C ASN A 74 10.45 -2.31 -13.62
N LYS A 75 10.76 -3.12 -12.59
CA LYS A 75 10.93 -4.58 -12.73
C LYS A 75 9.62 -5.38 -12.67
N HIS A 76 8.61 -4.84 -11.99
CA HIS A 76 7.41 -5.59 -11.61
C HIS A 76 6.11 -4.85 -11.89
N ASP A 77 6.13 -3.77 -12.68
CA ASP A 77 4.92 -3.01 -13.05
C ASP A 77 3.84 -3.98 -13.56
N PHE A 78 4.19 -4.84 -14.52
CA PHE A 78 3.31 -5.84 -15.12
C PHE A 78 2.77 -6.91 -14.15
N LYS A 79 3.43 -7.15 -13.01
CA LYS A 79 3.08 -8.22 -12.06
C LYS A 79 1.90 -7.86 -11.16
N TYR A 80 1.64 -6.57 -11.00
CA TYR A 80 0.60 -6.07 -10.09
C TYR A 80 -0.43 -5.18 -10.77
N VAL A 81 -0.33 -4.90 -12.07
CA VAL A 81 -1.31 -4.11 -12.84
C VAL A 81 -2.67 -4.84 -12.85
N SER A 82 -3.68 -4.26 -12.19
CA SER A 82 -5.10 -4.53 -12.47
C SER A 82 -5.63 -3.51 -13.46
N LEU A 83 -6.67 -3.95 -14.14
CA LEU A 83 -7.30 -3.35 -15.31
C LEU A 83 -8.03 -2.03 -15.09
N LEU A 84 -8.07 -1.54 -13.85
CA LEU A 84 -9.00 -0.49 -13.40
C LEU A 84 -8.33 0.65 -12.63
N SER A 85 -7.00 0.67 -12.49
CA SER A 85 -6.36 1.74 -11.72
C SER A 85 -6.05 2.96 -12.58
N SER A 86 -6.45 4.14 -12.10
CA SER A 86 -5.74 5.37 -12.41
C SER A 86 -4.31 5.23 -11.87
N LYS A 87 -3.29 5.48 -12.71
CA LYS A 87 -1.87 5.43 -12.29
C LYS A 87 -1.58 6.55 -11.28
N ASN A 88 -1.97 6.36 -10.03
CA ASN A 88 -1.67 7.28 -8.94
C ASN A 88 -0.35 6.87 -8.31
N ASP A 89 0.69 7.63 -8.64
CA ASP A 89 1.99 7.44 -8.02
C ASP A 89 1.93 7.80 -6.53
N PRO A 90 2.52 6.96 -5.65
CA PRO A 90 2.52 7.23 -4.23
C PRO A 90 3.37 8.46 -3.88
N GLU A 91 2.88 9.29 -2.97
CA GLU A 91 3.62 10.42 -2.42
C GLU A 91 4.56 9.93 -1.31
N PHE A 92 5.86 9.97 -1.56
CA PHE A 92 6.89 9.74 -0.55
C PHE A 92 7.23 11.04 0.17
N ILE A 93 7.00 11.09 1.49
CA ILE A 93 7.23 12.30 2.29
C ILE A 93 7.85 11.99 3.65
N THR A 94 8.66 12.91 4.16
CA THR A 94 9.14 12.83 5.54
C THR A 94 8.08 13.31 6.51
N LEU A 95 8.01 12.70 7.70
CA LEU A 95 7.03 13.07 8.73
C LEU A 95 7.11 14.56 9.08
N SER A 96 8.32 15.12 9.22
CA SER A 96 8.52 16.55 9.51
C SER A 96 7.96 17.46 8.41
N LYS A 97 8.18 17.12 7.14
CA LYS A 97 7.67 17.88 5.99
C LYS A 97 6.16 17.75 5.88
N LEU A 98 5.60 16.60 6.24
CA LEU A 98 4.16 16.38 6.25
C LEU A 98 3.48 17.19 7.36
N ILE A 99 4.06 17.22 8.57
CA ILE A 99 3.56 18.05 9.69
C ILE A 99 3.61 19.53 9.31
N SER A 100 4.71 20.01 8.70
CA SER A 100 4.83 21.41 8.29
C SER A 100 3.84 21.84 7.21
N LYS A 101 3.18 20.92 6.50
CA LYS A 101 2.11 21.27 5.56
C LYS A 101 0.82 21.73 6.26
N TYR A 102 0.65 21.37 7.54
CA TYR A 102 -0.57 21.60 8.32
C TYR A 102 -0.27 22.32 9.65
N SER A 103 0.88 22.98 9.78
CA SER A 103 1.22 23.67 11.03
C SER A 103 1.83 25.01 10.73
N ASN A 104 1.72 25.91 11.70
CA ASN A 104 2.25 27.26 11.56
C ASN A 104 3.79 27.26 11.49
N GLU A 105 4.35 28.32 10.92
CA GLU A 105 5.80 28.49 10.76
C GLU A 105 6.53 28.93 12.05
N GLU A 106 5.90 28.82 13.22
CA GLU A 106 6.53 29.21 14.49
C GLU A 106 7.80 28.41 14.79
N LYS A 107 8.78 29.08 15.40
CA LYS A 107 10.11 28.52 15.66
C LYS A 107 10.03 27.44 16.74
N VAL A 108 10.54 26.25 16.40
CA VAL A 108 10.69 25.17 17.38
C VAL A 108 11.84 25.49 18.33
N ALA A 109 11.57 25.45 19.65
CA ALA A 109 12.55 25.70 20.68
C ALA A 109 13.68 24.66 20.67
N SER A 110 14.93 25.12 20.68
CA SER A 110 16.11 24.27 20.87
C SER A 110 16.17 23.71 22.29
N LEU A 111 16.92 22.61 22.49
CA LEU A 111 17.06 22.00 23.82
C LEU A 111 17.64 22.97 24.86
N LYS A 112 18.46 23.94 24.44
CA LYS A 112 18.99 24.98 25.31
C LYS A 112 17.88 25.95 25.73
N GLU A 113 17.13 26.49 24.78
CA GLU A 113 15.99 27.39 25.05
C GLU A 113 14.96 26.72 25.97
N LYS A 114 14.64 25.44 25.75
CA LYS A 114 13.72 24.69 26.64
C LYS A 114 14.24 24.61 28.07
N LYS A 115 15.54 24.34 28.27
CA LYS A 115 16.16 24.27 29.61
C LYS A 115 16.16 25.64 30.29
N ASP A 116 16.46 26.70 29.54
CA ASP A 116 16.50 28.07 30.06
C ASP A 116 15.10 28.49 30.54
N ILE A 117 14.04 28.19 29.77
CA ILE A 117 12.65 28.44 30.18
C ILE A 117 12.28 27.62 31.43
N VAL A 118 12.65 26.34 31.50
CA VAL A 118 12.37 25.53 32.69
C VAL A 118 13.02 26.14 33.94
N LEU A 119 14.26 26.60 33.84
CA LEU A 119 14.96 27.25 34.96
C LEU A 119 14.30 28.58 35.35
N GLU A 120 13.88 29.38 34.37
CA GLU A 120 13.13 30.62 34.60
C GLU A 120 11.82 30.37 35.37
N VAL A 121 11.03 29.38 34.94
CA VAL A 121 9.77 29.02 35.63
C VAL A 121 10.04 28.52 37.04
N LEU A 122 11.07 27.71 37.27
CA LEU A 122 11.45 27.21 38.59
C LEU A 122 11.90 28.32 39.55
N ASN A 123 12.58 29.35 39.04
CA ASN A 123 13.07 30.46 39.87
C ASN A 123 11.97 31.45 40.25
N ASN A 124 10.98 31.63 39.38
CA ASN A 124 9.92 32.63 39.55
C ASN A 124 8.67 32.10 40.27
N ASN A 125 8.57 30.79 40.51
CA ASN A 125 7.37 30.16 41.06
C ASN A 125 7.70 29.12 42.15
N GLU A 126 6.86 29.02 43.18
CA GLU A 126 6.99 28.02 44.23
C GLU A 126 6.11 26.78 43.97
N PHE A 127 6.72 25.60 43.99
CA PHE A 127 6.03 24.31 43.86
C PHE A 127 6.18 23.48 45.15
N ARG A 128 5.21 23.59 46.06
CA ARG A 128 5.31 23.11 47.44
C ARG A 128 5.24 21.59 47.62
N PHE A 129 4.53 20.90 46.74
CA PHE A 129 4.21 19.48 46.87
C PHE A 129 5.08 18.58 45.97
N CYS A 130 5.53 19.06 44.82
CA CYS A 130 6.38 18.28 43.92
C CYS A 130 7.87 18.48 44.19
N LYS A 131 8.45 17.65 45.07
CA LYS A 131 9.90 17.64 45.40
C LYS A 131 10.84 17.43 44.20
N LYS A 132 10.33 16.97 43.06
CA LYS A 132 11.09 16.67 41.85
C LYS A 132 11.21 17.86 40.90
N LEU A 133 10.41 18.93 41.09
CA LEU A 133 10.55 20.19 40.35
C LEU A 133 11.75 20.97 40.90
N LYS A 134 12.94 20.60 40.42
CA LYS A 134 14.23 21.19 40.81
C LYS A 134 15.13 21.31 39.59
N SER A 135 16.09 22.25 39.64
CA SER A 135 17.09 22.47 38.60
C SER A 135 17.97 21.23 38.31
N GLU A 136 18.11 20.32 39.26
CA GLU A 136 18.82 19.04 39.05
C GLU A 136 18.05 18.07 38.13
N ASN A 137 16.73 18.23 38.00
CA ASN A 137 15.83 17.27 37.34
C ASN A 137 15.33 17.74 35.97
N LEU A 138 16.01 18.69 35.31
CA LEU A 138 15.58 19.28 34.03
C LEU A 138 15.15 18.23 32.99
N HIS A 139 15.94 17.17 32.82
CA HIS A 139 15.61 16.10 31.88
C HIS A 139 14.28 15.41 32.21
N LEU A 140 14.02 15.14 33.50
CA LEU A 140 12.78 14.51 33.94
C LEU A 140 11.58 15.44 33.77
N ILE A 141 11.75 16.74 34.06
CA ILE A 141 10.71 17.76 33.87
C ILE A 141 10.33 17.85 32.38
N LEU A 142 11.32 17.99 31.50
CA LEU A 142 11.08 18.03 30.05
C LEU A 142 10.44 16.72 29.54
N SER A 143 10.85 15.57 30.07
CA SER A 143 10.22 14.29 29.72
C SER A 143 8.75 14.20 30.17
N GLU A 144 8.42 14.83 31.30
CA GLU A 144 7.07 14.88 31.84
C GLU A 144 6.18 15.82 31.02
N ILE A 145 6.70 17.01 30.66
CA ILE A 145 6.04 17.93 29.73
C ILE A 145 5.76 17.23 28.41
N ARG A 146 6.78 16.58 27.83
CA ARG A 146 6.65 15.83 26.58
C ARG A 146 5.62 14.71 26.71
N PHE A 147 5.57 14.01 27.85
CA PHE A 147 4.55 13.01 28.14
C PHE A 147 3.14 13.60 28.20
N MET A 148 2.97 14.76 28.82
CA MET A 148 1.68 15.46 28.88
C MET A 148 1.20 15.87 27.49
N LYS A 149 2.06 16.47 26.68
CA LYS A 149 1.75 16.84 25.28
C LYS A 149 1.38 15.61 24.44
N ASN A 150 2.14 14.52 24.58
CA ASN A 150 1.85 13.26 23.90
C ASN A 150 0.53 12.59 24.33
N ASN A 151 0.03 12.91 25.51
CA ASN A 151 -1.27 12.46 25.98
C ASN A 151 -2.39 13.47 25.70
N LYS A 152 -2.10 14.58 25.00
CA LYS A 152 -3.05 15.64 24.65
C LYS A 152 -3.75 16.23 25.88
N VAL A 153 -3.00 16.41 26.97
CA VAL A 153 -3.52 17.00 28.21
C VAL A 153 -3.97 18.44 27.93
N LYS A 154 -5.27 18.73 28.10
CA LYS A 154 -5.84 20.08 27.97
C LYS A 154 -6.29 20.65 29.31
N SER A 155 -6.61 19.79 30.27
CA SER A 155 -7.08 20.16 31.61
C SER A 155 -6.26 19.48 32.71
N GLU A 156 -6.38 20.01 33.92
CA GLU A 156 -5.76 19.43 35.12
C GLU A 156 -6.26 17.99 35.34
N GLU A 157 -7.57 17.78 35.18
CA GLU A 157 -8.21 16.49 35.40
C GLU A 157 -7.65 15.41 34.46
N ASP A 158 -7.36 15.76 33.20
CA ASP A 158 -6.74 14.85 32.23
C ASP A 158 -5.43 14.30 32.81
N TYR A 159 -4.54 15.18 33.24
CA TYR A 159 -3.23 14.80 33.76
C TYR A 159 -3.31 14.04 35.09
N LEU A 160 -4.21 14.44 35.99
CA LEU A 160 -4.38 13.76 37.28
C LEU A 160 -4.84 12.31 37.12
N ASN A 161 -5.55 11.98 36.04
CA ASN A 161 -6.07 10.64 35.76
C ASN A 161 -5.10 9.74 34.98
N LEU A 162 -4.07 10.30 34.31
CA LEU A 162 -3.13 9.52 33.50
C LEU A 162 -2.38 8.43 34.29
N LEU A 163 -2.13 7.29 33.64
CA LEU A 163 -1.39 6.18 34.22
C LEU A 163 0.07 6.21 33.79
N GLY A 164 0.97 5.98 34.74
CA GLY A 164 2.41 5.84 34.50
C GLY A 164 3.05 7.11 33.95
N THR A 165 3.70 7.89 34.81
CA THR A 165 4.42 9.09 34.39
C THR A 165 5.94 8.87 34.38
N PRO A 166 6.71 9.54 33.49
CA PRO A 166 8.17 9.55 33.52
C PRO A 166 8.74 9.86 34.91
N MET A 167 8.17 10.86 35.61
CA MET A 167 8.55 11.24 36.96
C MET A 167 8.01 10.30 38.05
N ARG A 168 7.25 9.25 37.72
CA ARG A 168 6.64 8.29 38.66
C ARG A 168 5.83 8.97 39.77
N LEU A 169 5.08 10.01 39.43
CA LEU A 169 4.20 10.74 40.36
C LEU A 169 2.91 9.94 40.58
N ARG A 170 2.50 9.83 41.85
CA ARG A 170 1.26 9.13 42.24
C ARG A 170 0.03 9.81 41.59
N ARG A 171 -0.90 9.00 41.10
CA ARG A 171 -2.16 9.45 40.49
C ARG A 171 -2.98 10.29 41.48
N LYS A 172 -3.64 11.35 40.99
CA LYS A 172 -4.44 12.29 41.82
C LYS A 172 -3.71 12.84 43.05
N SER A 173 -2.40 13.09 42.95
CA SER A 173 -1.59 13.65 44.05
C SER A 173 -1.38 15.14 43.89
N LYS A 174 -1.16 15.85 45.01
CA LYS A 174 -0.78 17.27 45.00
C LYS A 174 0.53 17.53 44.21
N ALA A 175 1.42 16.55 44.13
CA ALA A 175 2.62 16.66 43.31
C ALA A 175 2.31 16.71 41.80
N ARG A 176 1.23 16.04 41.34
CA ARG A 176 0.77 16.17 39.96
C ARG A 176 0.07 17.51 39.70
N TYR A 177 -0.63 18.04 40.70
CA TYR A 177 -1.19 19.38 40.62
C TYR A 177 -0.10 20.43 40.34
N ASP A 178 0.97 20.41 41.15
CA ASP A 178 2.13 21.28 40.92
C ASP A 178 2.77 21.10 39.55
N MET A 179 2.92 19.85 39.09
CA MET A 179 3.48 19.56 37.77
C MET A 179 2.57 20.07 36.64
N TYR A 180 1.26 20.01 36.80
CA TYR A 180 0.31 20.58 35.83
C TYR A 180 0.40 22.11 35.79
N ASN A 181 0.47 22.76 36.95
CA ASN A 181 0.67 24.21 37.02
C ASN A 181 2.00 24.62 36.39
N PHE A 182 3.08 23.87 36.67
CA PHE A 182 4.37 24.06 36.01
C PHE A 182 4.23 23.97 34.49
N PHE A 183 3.55 22.94 33.98
CA PHE A 183 3.31 22.73 32.56
C PHE A 183 2.55 23.91 31.92
N LYS A 184 1.54 24.44 32.59
CA LYS A 184 0.78 25.61 32.12
C LYS A 184 1.69 26.83 31.98
N ILE A 185 2.42 27.19 33.03
CA ILE A 185 3.32 28.35 33.05
C ILE A 185 4.44 28.20 32.01
N TYR A 186 4.96 26.98 31.84
CA TYR A 186 5.96 26.68 30.82
C TYR A 186 5.44 26.93 29.39
N ASN A 187 4.21 26.50 29.08
CA ASN A 187 3.63 26.75 27.75
C ASN A 187 3.33 28.24 27.53
N GLU A 188 2.85 28.95 28.56
CA GLU A 188 2.68 30.42 28.49
C GLU A 188 4.01 31.13 28.22
N ALA A 189 5.09 30.68 28.88
CA ALA A 189 6.43 31.22 28.65
C ALA A 189 6.96 30.94 27.24
N LEU A 190 6.71 29.76 26.68
CA LEU A 190 7.03 29.44 25.28
C LEU A 190 6.32 30.39 24.31
N LEU A 191 5.00 30.54 24.46
CA LEU A 191 4.18 31.42 23.63
C LEU A 191 4.64 32.89 23.71
N SER A 192 4.96 33.37 24.92
CA SER A 192 5.46 34.75 25.10
C SER A 192 6.76 35.05 24.34
N LYS A 193 7.54 34.00 24.02
CA LYS A 193 8.80 34.09 23.28
C LYS A 193 8.64 33.74 21.79
N ASN A 194 7.41 33.55 21.30
CA ASN A 194 7.10 33.04 19.96
C ASN A 194 7.83 31.71 19.65
N LEU A 195 7.87 30.83 20.65
CA LEU A 195 8.48 29.51 20.56
C LEU A 195 7.43 28.43 20.80
N GLN A 196 7.66 27.25 20.22
CA GLN A 196 6.84 26.07 20.46
C GLN A 196 7.70 24.80 20.61
N ASP A 197 7.16 23.77 21.25
CA ASP A 197 7.77 22.44 21.23
C ASP A 197 7.46 21.69 19.92
N GLU A 198 8.24 20.64 19.64
CA GLU A 198 7.98 19.73 18.51
C GLU A 198 6.59 19.10 18.63
N GLU A 199 6.17 18.76 19.85
CA GLU A 199 4.86 18.20 20.11
C GLU A 199 3.71 19.18 19.84
N ASP A 200 3.90 20.48 20.10
CA ASP A 200 2.86 21.49 19.85
C ASP A 200 2.59 21.58 18.35
N LYS A 201 3.66 21.62 17.54
CA LYS A 201 3.56 21.62 16.08
C LYS A 201 2.78 20.43 15.53
N VAL A 202 2.96 19.24 16.13
CA VAL A 202 2.21 18.04 15.74
C VAL A 202 0.74 18.13 16.16
N LEU A 203 0.45 18.72 17.32
CA LEU A 203 -0.91 18.93 17.80
C LEU A 203 -1.67 19.94 16.94
N GLU A 204 -1.03 21.03 16.54
CA GLU A 204 -1.58 21.99 15.58
C GLU A 204 -1.92 21.30 14.26
N ALA A 205 -0.97 20.53 13.71
CA ALA A 205 -1.19 19.76 12.49
C ALA A 205 -2.33 18.74 12.59
N LEU A 206 -2.47 18.12 13.74
CA LEU A 206 -3.60 17.24 14.00
C LEU A 206 -4.92 18.02 14.03
N GLU A 207 -4.97 19.17 14.71
CA GLU A 207 -6.19 19.99 14.81
C GLU A 207 -6.60 20.55 13.44
N GLU A 208 -5.65 21.01 12.63
CA GLU A 208 -5.91 21.47 11.25
C GLU A 208 -6.51 20.34 10.41
N VAL A 209 -5.89 19.15 10.38
CA VAL A 209 -6.39 18.02 9.59
C VAL A 209 -7.78 17.57 10.05
N LEU A 210 -8.04 17.58 11.36
CA LEU A 210 -9.36 17.25 11.91
C LEU A 210 -10.45 18.26 11.50
N SER A 211 -10.08 19.49 11.17
CA SER A 211 -11.02 20.52 10.69
C SER A 211 -11.36 20.41 9.20
N LEU A 212 -10.58 19.66 8.43
CA LEU A 212 -10.80 19.48 6.99
C LEU A 212 -12.04 18.64 6.70
N LYS A 213 -12.87 19.10 5.74
CA LYS A 213 -14.07 18.38 5.28
C LYS A 213 -13.76 17.10 4.51
N THR A 214 -12.65 17.10 3.77
CA THR A 214 -12.22 15.99 2.90
C THR A 214 -10.84 15.51 3.31
N LYS A 215 -10.70 14.20 3.48
CA LYS A 215 -9.43 13.58 3.87
C LYS A 215 -8.62 13.16 2.64
N GLY A 216 -7.30 13.23 2.76
CA GLY A 216 -6.41 13.23 1.60
C GLY A 216 -6.04 11.86 1.04
N TYR A 217 -5.99 10.77 1.83
CA TYR A 217 -5.31 9.53 1.42
C TYR A 217 -6.08 8.25 1.71
N VAL A 218 -6.29 7.42 0.68
CA VAL A 218 -6.99 6.13 0.78
C VAL A 218 -6.05 5.01 1.23
N HIS A 219 -4.76 5.13 0.94
CA HIS A 219 -3.75 4.22 1.45
C HIS A 219 -2.63 4.98 2.14
N ILE A 220 -2.28 4.55 3.35
CA ILE A 220 -1.15 5.11 4.09
C ILE A 220 -0.18 3.99 4.44
N PHE A 221 1.10 4.21 4.17
CA PHE A 221 2.19 3.31 4.49
C PHE A 221 3.14 4.00 5.45
N ILE A 222 3.40 3.35 6.59
CA ILE A 222 4.24 3.88 7.66
C ILE A 222 5.26 2.81 8.02
N ASP A 223 6.54 3.10 7.82
CA ASP A 223 7.64 2.22 8.26
C ASP A 223 8.22 2.69 9.58
N ASN A 224 8.87 1.79 10.31
CA ASN A 224 9.47 2.02 11.63
C ASN A 224 8.50 2.71 12.63
N VAL A 225 7.26 2.22 12.74
CA VAL A 225 6.21 2.82 13.60
C VAL A 225 6.59 2.82 15.08
N GLU A 226 7.50 1.95 15.52
CA GLU A 226 8.06 1.94 16.87
C GLU A 226 8.76 3.26 17.26
N SER A 227 9.22 4.04 16.27
CA SER A 227 9.85 5.35 16.48
C SER A 227 8.85 6.49 16.67
N LEU A 228 7.57 6.27 16.35
CA LEU A 228 6.54 7.28 16.42
C LEU A 228 5.99 7.42 17.84
N SER A 229 5.75 8.66 18.20
CA SER A 229 5.01 9.07 19.37
C SER A 229 3.51 8.91 19.15
N LYS A 230 2.73 8.95 20.23
CA LYS A 230 1.26 8.79 20.16
C LYS A 230 0.60 9.85 19.27
N ILE A 231 0.99 11.11 19.43
CA ILE A 231 0.40 12.21 18.66
C ILE A 231 0.81 12.19 17.19
N GLU A 232 2.05 11.78 16.88
CA GLU A 232 2.49 11.60 15.49
C GLU A 232 1.69 10.49 14.81
N LEU A 233 1.44 9.37 15.51
CA LEU A 233 0.60 8.30 14.97
C LEU A 233 -0.84 8.77 14.78
N ASP A 234 -1.43 9.47 15.77
CA ASP A 234 -2.79 10.00 15.67
C ASP A 234 -2.93 10.99 14.50
N PHE A 235 -1.93 11.85 14.28
CA PHE A 235 -1.86 12.74 13.12
C PHE A 235 -1.87 11.96 11.80
N LEU A 236 -1.00 10.96 11.65
CA LEU A 236 -0.97 10.14 10.43
C LEU A 236 -2.28 9.39 10.19
N LEU A 237 -2.91 8.88 11.24
CA LEU A 237 -4.22 8.22 11.14
C LEU A 237 -5.35 9.20 10.80
N SER A 238 -5.24 10.47 11.20
CA SER A 238 -6.27 11.48 10.89
C SER A 238 -6.34 11.80 9.39
N LEU A 239 -5.22 11.67 8.67
CA LEU A 239 -5.10 11.87 7.21
C LEU A 239 -5.78 10.76 6.39
N TYR A 240 -6.10 9.61 7.01
CA TYR A 240 -6.68 8.46 6.34
C TYR A 240 -8.15 8.71 5.96
N ASN A 241 -8.41 8.71 4.65
CA ASN A 241 -9.75 8.73 4.08
C ASN A 241 -10.31 7.30 4.07
N LYS A 242 -11.29 7.03 4.95
CA LYS A 242 -11.82 5.69 5.17
C LYS A 242 -12.77 5.30 4.03
N LYS A 243 -12.28 4.47 3.11
CA LYS A 243 -13.05 3.78 2.07
C LYS A 243 -13.10 2.26 2.33
N THR A 244 -14.01 1.55 1.68
CA THR A 244 -14.16 0.08 1.81
C THR A 244 -12.90 -0.68 1.35
N TYR A 245 -12.15 -0.10 0.41
CA TYR A 245 -10.89 -0.59 -0.11
C TYR A 245 -9.65 0.10 0.48
N GLY A 246 -9.83 1.07 1.37
CA GLY A 246 -8.72 1.79 2.00
C GLY A 246 -7.92 0.95 3.01
N SER A 247 -6.66 1.32 3.23
CA SER A 247 -5.87 0.68 4.30
C SER A 247 -4.70 1.51 4.81
N VAL A 248 -4.44 1.40 6.12
CA VAL A 248 -3.22 1.87 6.77
C VAL A 248 -2.31 0.68 7.04
N ASN A 249 -1.12 0.69 6.46
CA ASN A 249 -0.14 -0.39 6.49
C ASN A 249 1.08 0.07 7.30
N MET A 250 1.35 -0.62 8.41
CA MET A 250 2.35 -0.23 9.41
C MET A 250 3.41 -1.32 9.56
N ALA A 251 4.68 -1.02 9.31
CA ALA A 251 5.77 -1.91 9.66
C ALA A 251 6.36 -1.57 11.03
N VAL A 252 6.55 -2.61 11.83
CA VAL A 252 7.09 -2.53 13.18
C VAL A 252 8.33 -3.40 13.26
N ASP A 253 9.44 -2.78 13.63
CA ASP A 253 10.63 -3.49 14.11
C ASP A 253 10.53 -3.73 15.61
N ILE A 254 10.66 -4.99 16.03
CA ILE A 254 10.59 -5.38 17.44
C ILE A 254 11.94 -5.31 18.14
N ASP A 255 13.06 -5.26 17.38
CA ASP A 255 14.41 -5.20 17.95
C ASP A 255 14.86 -3.75 18.15
N LYS A 256 14.24 -2.79 17.44
CA LYS A 256 14.58 -1.36 17.57
C LYS A 256 13.90 -0.73 18.78
N GLY A 257 14.71 0.07 19.48
CA GLY A 257 14.39 0.68 20.77
C GLY A 257 13.05 1.42 20.78
N GLU A 258 12.30 1.20 21.85
CA GLU A 258 10.96 1.78 22.00
C GLU A 258 11.02 3.28 22.25
N ASN A 259 10.29 4.03 21.45
CA ASN A 259 9.85 5.34 21.87
C ASN A 259 8.90 5.18 23.07
N ILE A 260 9.27 5.73 24.24
CA ILE A 260 8.44 5.66 25.46
C ILE A 260 7.07 6.35 25.30
N TYR A 261 6.95 7.24 24.31
CA TYR A 261 5.72 7.93 23.95
C TYR A 261 4.92 7.18 22.88
N SER A 262 5.40 6.04 22.37
CA SER A 262 4.67 5.24 21.39
C SER A 262 3.37 4.68 21.98
N ALA A 263 2.30 4.79 21.19
CA ALA A 263 1.04 4.15 21.50
C ALA A 263 1.02 2.67 21.12
N LEU A 264 1.74 2.30 20.05
CA LEU A 264 1.65 0.99 19.43
C LEU A 264 2.66 -0.01 19.98
N VAL A 265 3.87 0.43 20.33
CA VAL A 265 4.97 -0.47 20.75
C VAL A 265 5.45 -0.12 22.15
N LYS A 266 5.45 -1.09 23.06
CA LYS A 266 6.04 -0.97 24.41
C LYS A 266 6.66 -2.30 24.83
N LYS A 267 7.84 -2.28 25.41
CA LYS A 267 8.65 -3.42 25.85
C LYS A 267 8.78 -4.54 24.80
N GLY A 268 9.02 -4.20 23.53
CA GLY A 268 9.09 -5.12 22.38
C GLY A 268 7.76 -5.74 21.99
N ARG A 269 6.65 -5.27 22.60
CA ARG A 269 5.30 -5.79 22.40
C ARG A 269 4.45 -4.78 21.63
N VAL A 270 3.68 -5.31 20.70
CA VAL A 270 2.76 -4.53 19.86
C VAL A 270 1.37 -4.56 20.48
N TYR A 271 0.85 -3.40 20.89
CA TYR A 271 -0.44 -3.22 21.56
C TYR A 271 -1.58 -2.87 20.58
N ALA A 272 -1.58 -3.50 19.41
CA ALA A 272 -2.51 -3.20 18.32
C ALA A 272 -3.99 -3.28 18.72
N LYS A 273 -4.38 -4.24 19.58
CA LYS A 273 -5.77 -4.39 20.05
C LYS A 273 -6.24 -3.16 20.85
N LYS A 274 -5.34 -2.55 21.62
CA LYS A 274 -5.64 -1.38 22.43
C LYS A 274 -5.81 -0.12 21.57
N VAL A 275 -5.08 -0.03 20.46
CA VAL A 275 -5.08 1.15 19.57
C VAL A 275 -6.19 1.05 18.52
N PHE A 276 -6.38 -0.11 17.90
CA PHE A 276 -7.23 -0.26 16.71
C PHE A 276 -8.50 -1.11 16.92
N GLY A 277 -8.75 -1.59 18.14
CA GLY A 277 -9.88 -2.51 18.39
C GLY A 277 -9.73 -3.80 17.60
N ASP A 278 -10.82 -4.28 16.98
CA ASP A 278 -10.83 -5.55 16.22
C ASP A 278 -10.58 -5.39 14.71
N ASN A 279 -10.59 -4.15 14.18
CA ASN A 279 -10.40 -3.85 12.76
C ASN A 279 -8.92 -3.91 12.30
N LYS A 280 -8.15 -4.88 12.80
CA LYS A 280 -6.70 -5.00 12.58
C LYS A 280 -6.30 -6.39 12.06
N LYS A 281 -5.31 -6.44 11.16
CA LYS A 281 -4.63 -7.68 10.75
C LYS A 281 -3.14 -7.59 11.06
N ILE A 282 -2.58 -8.67 11.62
CA ILE A 282 -1.16 -8.73 12.00
C ILE A 282 -0.47 -9.83 11.17
N PHE A 283 0.63 -9.46 10.52
CA PHE A 283 1.49 -10.35 9.74
C PHE A 283 2.84 -10.49 10.45
N ASN A 284 3.19 -11.71 10.87
CA ASN A 284 4.43 -11.97 11.63
C ASN A 284 5.54 -12.45 10.71
N PHE A 285 6.58 -11.64 10.51
CA PHE A 285 7.75 -11.97 9.70
C PHE A 285 8.86 -12.47 10.64
N LYS A 286 9.08 -13.80 10.64
CA LYS A 286 9.98 -14.47 11.60
C LYS A 286 11.39 -14.75 11.06
N THR A 287 11.54 -14.92 9.75
CA THR A 287 12.79 -15.39 9.12
C THR A 287 13.64 -14.21 8.66
N ASP A 288 14.92 -14.21 9.04
CA ASP A 288 15.89 -13.27 8.47
C ASP A 288 16.13 -13.61 7.00
N VAL A 289 16.07 -12.60 6.15
CA VAL A 289 16.28 -12.74 4.71
C VAL A 289 17.71 -13.22 4.40
N ALA A 290 18.69 -12.83 5.22
CA ALA A 290 20.10 -13.18 5.03
C ALA A 290 20.36 -14.70 5.19
N GLU A 291 19.68 -15.36 6.14
CA GLU A 291 19.83 -16.81 6.39
C GLU A 291 19.30 -17.67 5.23
N ARG A 292 18.43 -17.13 4.37
CA ARG A 292 17.82 -17.88 3.26
C ARG A 292 18.68 -17.87 1.98
N ASN A 293 19.54 -16.87 1.78
CA ASN A 293 20.42 -16.82 0.61
C ASN A 293 21.41 -18.00 0.58
N ILE A 294 21.73 -18.60 1.73
CA ILE A 294 22.59 -19.78 1.86
C ILE A 294 21.85 -21.08 1.50
N LYS A 295 20.52 -21.15 1.66
CA LYS A 295 19.73 -22.38 1.43
C LYS A 295 19.18 -22.55 0.01
N ASN A 296 19.10 -21.49 -0.79
CA ASN A 296 18.51 -21.53 -2.13
C ASN A 296 19.51 -21.89 -3.25
N ILE A 297 20.77 -22.21 -2.92
CA ILE A 297 21.80 -22.62 -3.90
C ILE A 297 21.66 -24.10 -4.30
N LEU A 298 20.82 -24.87 -3.62
CA LEU A 298 20.63 -26.29 -3.91
C LEU A 298 19.16 -26.57 -4.22
N ILE A 299 18.97 -27.36 -5.29
CA ILE A 299 17.74 -27.92 -5.86
C ILE A 299 17.21 -27.12 -7.06
N ASN A 300 17.50 -27.66 -8.26
CA ASN A 300 16.49 -27.96 -9.28
C ASN A 300 17.06 -28.91 -10.35
N ASN A 301 16.53 -30.13 -10.39
CA ASN A 301 16.33 -31.05 -11.53
C ASN A 301 14.85 -31.50 -11.34
N GLU A 302 13.97 -31.71 -12.33
CA GLU A 302 14.10 -32.44 -13.58
C GLU A 302 12.81 -32.31 -14.44
N GLU A 303 12.90 -32.78 -15.70
CA GLU A 303 11.88 -33.12 -16.72
C GLU A 303 11.24 -32.04 -17.62
N LYS A 304 11.43 -32.24 -18.93
CA LYS A 304 10.94 -31.41 -20.04
C LYS A 304 9.53 -31.85 -20.46
N ILE A 305 8.62 -30.90 -20.53
CA ILE A 305 7.29 -31.08 -21.14
C ILE A 305 7.26 -30.19 -22.39
N LEU A 306 6.96 -30.80 -23.54
CA LEU A 306 6.75 -30.12 -24.82
C LEU A 306 5.26 -29.88 -24.99
N ASP A 307 4.81 -28.65 -24.74
CA ASP A 307 3.41 -28.27 -24.99
C ASP A 307 3.31 -27.56 -26.36
N LYS A 308 2.36 -28.00 -27.19
CA LYS A 308 2.04 -27.39 -28.49
C LYS A 308 0.92 -26.36 -28.32
N TYR A 309 1.04 -25.24 -29.01
CA TYR A 309 0.09 -24.15 -28.98
C TYR A 309 -0.14 -23.56 -30.38
N GLU A 310 -1.26 -22.87 -30.52
CA GLU A 310 -1.65 -22.10 -31.70
C GLU A 310 -2.01 -20.67 -31.25
N PHE A 311 -1.51 -19.66 -31.95
CA PHE A 311 -1.86 -18.26 -31.73
C PHE A 311 -2.68 -17.72 -32.90
N LEU A 312 -3.93 -17.34 -32.62
CA LEU A 312 -4.84 -16.67 -33.54
C LEU A 312 -4.74 -15.15 -33.33
N ASP A 313 -4.24 -14.43 -34.33
CA ASP A 313 -4.19 -12.96 -34.37
C ASP A 313 -5.55 -12.42 -34.82
N LEU A 314 -6.35 -11.91 -33.87
CA LEU A 314 -7.70 -11.38 -34.14
C LEU A 314 -7.67 -10.07 -34.94
N LYS A 315 -6.54 -9.35 -34.91
CA LYS A 315 -6.40 -8.05 -35.58
C LYS A 315 -6.10 -8.22 -37.07
N HIS A 316 -5.24 -9.19 -37.41
CA HIS A 316 -4.79 -9.43 -38.77
C HIS A 316 -5.32 -10.72 -39.40
N ARG A 317 -6.12 -11.52 -38.66
CA ARG A 317 -6.66 -12.82 -39.08
C ARG A 317 -5.57 -13.77 -39.59
N ARG A 318 -4.54 -13.96 -38.76
CA ARG A 318 -3.42 -14.88 -39.03
C ARG A 318 -3.32 -15.91 -37.92
N GLU A 319 -2.84 -17.08 -38.26
CA GLU A 319 -2.64 -18.21 -37.35
C GLU A 319 -1.17 -18.56 -37.29
N PHE A 320 -0.66 -18.86 -36.10
CA PHE A 320 0.73 -19.21 -35.88
C PHE A 320 0.83 -20.41 -34.95
N ASP A 321 1.38 -21.51 -35.45
CA ASP A 321 1.70 -22.66 -34.61
C ASP A 321 3.05 -22.50 -33.92
N PHE A 322 3.11 -22.87 -32.64
CA PHE A 322 4.35 -22.84 -31.89
C PHE A 322 4.42 -23.91 -30.79
N THR A 323 5.64 -24.26 -30.42
CA THR A 323 5.93 -25.14 -29.27
C THR A 323 6.65 -24.36 -28.18
N LEU A 324 6.38 -24.73 -26.92
CA LEU A 324 7.15 -24.27 -25.78
C LEU A 324 8.04 -25.41 -25.30
N GLU A 325 9.37 -25.24 -25.37
CA GLU A 325 10.32 -26.13 -24.68
C GLU A 325 10.77 -25.47 -23.38
N ASP A 326 10.55 -26.13 -22.24
CA ASP A 326 11.12 -25.68 -20.96
C ASP A 326 12.46 -26.38 -20.70
N ASN A 327 13.56 -25.66 -20.86
CA ASN A 327 14.92 -26.13 -20.54
C ASN A 327 15.44 -25.53 -19.21
N GLY A 328 14.56 -25.11 -18.30
CA GLY A 328 14.91 -24.56 -16.99
C GLY A 328 15.36 -23.10 -16.99
N HIS A 329 15.84 -22.55 -18.13
CA HIS A 329 16.29 -21.16 -18.25
C HIS A 329 15.95 -20.44 -19.57
N GLU A 330 15.50 -21.15 -20.60
CA GLU A 330 15.11 -20.57 -21.91
C GLU A 330 13.85 -21.24 -22.44
N VAL A 331 12.91 -20.42 -22.93
CA VAL A 331 11.73 -20.83 -23.69
C VAL A 331 12.05 -20.63 -25.17
N SER A 332 12.22 -21.72 -25.92
CA SER A 332 12.38 -21.68 -27.37
C SER A 332 11.01 -21.64 -28.03
N PHE A 333 10.74 -20.59 -28.80
CA PHE A 333 9.62 -20.52 -29.73
C PHE A 333 10.09 -21.04 -31.07
N VAL A 334 9.48 -22.11 -31.57
CA VAL A 334 9.66 -22.63 -32.93
C VAL A 334 8.40 -22.30 -33.71
N GLY A 335 8.48 -21.42 -34.70
CA GLY A 335 7.35 -21.10 -35.59
C GLY A 335 7.70 -21.46 -37.03
N GLU A 336 6.70 -21.66 -37.89
CA GLU A 336 6.95 -22.10 -39.28
C GLU A 336 7.81 -21.10 -40.10
N GLU A 337 7.83 -19.82 -39.76
CA GLU A 337 8.63 -18.79 -40.46
C GLU A 337 10.09 -18.64 -39.93
N LYS A 338 10.41 -19.17 -38.74
CA LYS A 338 11.75 -19.06 -38.11
C LYS A 338 12.00 -20.21 -37.13
N ASP A 339 13.15 -20.88 -37.29
CA ASP A 339 13.52 -22.04 -36.46
C ASP A 339 13.57 -21.75 -34.95
N LYS A 340 14.02 -20.55 -34.52
CA LYS A 340 14.05 -20.12 -33.10
C LYS A 340 13.96 -18.59 -32.95
N TYR A 341 13.13 -18.10 -32.03
CA TYR A 341 13.17 -16.70 -31.60
C TYR A 341 14.21 -16.48 -30.51
N ASN A 342 14.97 -15.39 -30.60
CA ASN A 342 15.91 -15.00 -29.56
C ASN A 342 15.19 -14.33 -28.38
N LYS A 343 15.75 -14.41 -27.16
CA LYS A 343 15.18 -13.77 -25.95
C LYS A 343 14.90 -12.27 -26.11
N ALA A 344 15.69 -11.57 -26.93
CA ALA A 344 15.49 -10.15 -27.23
C ALA A 344 14.25 -9.87 -28.09
N GLU A 345 13.73 -10.87 -28.81
CA GLU A 345 12.55 -10.79 -29.68
C GLU A 345 11.26 -11.21 -28.95
N LEU A 346 11.36 -11.72 -27.72
CA LEU A 346 10.24 -12.14 -26.90
C LEU A 346 9.84 -11.05 -25.89
N VAL A 347 8.58 -11.06 -25.49
CA VAL A 347 8.03 -10.27 -24.39
C VAL A 347 7.24 -11.18 -23.47
N GLU A 348 7.47 -11.08 -22.16
CA GLU A 348 6.67 -11.77 -21.16
C GLU A 348 5.33 -11.04 -20.96
N VAL A 349 4.23 -11.74 -21.18
CA VAL A 349 2.87 -11.24 -21.00
C VAL A 349 2.26 -11.93 -19.77
N PRO A 350 1.80 -11.19 -18.74
CA PRO A 350 1.25 -11.78 -17.53
C PRO A 350 -0.07 -12.50 -17.81
N VAL A 351 -0.25 -13.68 -17.20
CA VAL A 351 -1.48 -14.49 -17.28
C VAL A 351 -2.25 -14.37 -15.97
N PHE A 352 -3.52 -13.98 -16.06
CA PHE A 352 -4.44 -13.85 -14.93
C PHE A 352 -5.57 -14.88 -15.02
N ASN A 353 -6.01 -15.36 -13.85
CA ASN A 353 -7.07 -16.37 -13.79
C ASN A 353 -8.47 -15.76 -13.84
N ASN A 354 -9.38 -16.50 -14.47
CA ASN A 354 -10.85 -16.38 -14.39
C ASN A 354 -11.45 -15.07 -14.92
N ILE A 355 -11.59 -14.99 -16.25
CA ILE A 355 -12.70 -14.25 -16.85
C ILE A 355 -13.79 -15.22 -17.27
N ALA A 356 -15.03 -14.85 -16.95
CA ALA A 356 -16.19 -15.58 -17.43
C ALA A 356 -16.50 -15.23 -18.88
N ALA A 357 -16.47 -16.22 -19.76
CA ALA A 357 -17.26 -16.21 -20.98
C ALA A 357 -18.69 -16.71 -20.64
N GLY A 358 -19.34 -16.11 -19.64
CA GLY A 358 -20.70 -16.46 -19.19
C GLY A 358 -21.27 -15.32 -18.33
N GLU A 359 -21.94 -15.65 -17.22
CA GLU A 359 -22.26 -14.66 -16.17
C GLU A 359 -20.97 -14.05 -15.60
N PRO A 360 -20.92 -12.73 -15.32
CA PRO A 360 -19.72 -12.11 -14.76
C PRO A 360 -19.19 -12.84 -13.52
N ILE A 361 -17.92 -13.23 -13.51
CA ILE A 361 -17.26 -13.86 -12.34
C ILE A 361 -16.36 -12.83 -11.64
N LEU A 362 -16.35 -12.86 -10.31
CA LEU A 362 -15.47 -12.03 -9.47
C LEU A 362 -14.00 -12.13 -9.92
N ILE A 363 -13.40 -10.97 -10.17
CA ILE A 363 -12.00 -10.89 -10.62
C ILE A 363 -11.06 -11.46 -9.56
N ASN A 364 -10.18 -12.37 -9.96
CA ASN A 364 -9.00 -12.72 -9.19
C ASN A 364 -7.77 -12.00 -9.78
N PRO A 365 -7.31 -10.88 -9.18
CA PRO A 365 -6.19 -10.11 -9.71
C PRO A 365 -4.82 -10.78 -9.47
N THR A 366 -4.80 -12.03 -9.01
CA THR A 366 -3.56 -12.76 -8.76
C THR A 366 -3.01 -13.30 -10.08
N GLN A 367 -1.87 -12.78 -10.54
CA GLN A 367 -1.09 -13.39 -11.62
C GLN A 367 -0.79 -14.86 -11.28
N GLU A 368 -1.17 -15.78 -12.17
CA GLU A 368 -0.86 -17.20 -12.06
C GLU A 368 0.50 -17.52 -12.66
N SER A 369 0.75 -17.01 -13.85
CA SER A 369 1.94 -17.30 -14.65
C SER A 369 2.28 -16.14 -15.59
N ALA A 370 3.30 -16.31 -16.41
CA ALA A 370 3.60 -15.43 -17.53
C ALA A 370 3.76 -16.29 -18.78
N PHE A 371 3.32 -15.77 -19.92
CA PHE A 371 3.45 -16.41 -21.22
C PHE A 371 4.38 -15.54 -22.08
N SER A 372 5.47 -16.10 -22.59
CA SER A 372 6.33 -15.36 -23.52
C SER A 372 5.65 -15.31 -24.89
N LEU A 373 5.72 -14.19 -25.61
CA LEU A 373 5.22 -14.08 -26.98
C LEU A 373 6.22 -13.31 -27.84
N PRO A 374 6.37 -13.61 -29.14
CA PRO A 374 7.11 -12.78 -30.07
C PRO A 374 6.59 -11.34 -30.10
N LYS A 375 7.48 -10.35 -29.94
CA LYS A 375 7.14 -8.92 -29.97
C LYS A 375 6.38 -8.50 -31.24
N TYR A 376 6.63 -9.19 -32.36
CA TYR A 376 5.95 -8.95 -33.63
C TYR A 376 4.46 -9.37 -33.62
N TRP A 377 4.08 -10.38 -32.84
CA TRP A 377 2.68 -10.81 -32.69
C TRP A 377 1.88 -9.82 -31.83
N VAL A 378 2.55 -9.19 -30.87
CA VAL A 378 1.95 -8.26 -29.92
C VAL A 378 2.49 -6.83 -30.09
N LYS A 379 2.50 -6.32 -31.33
CA LYS A 379 2.97 -4.96 -31.67
C LYS A 379 2.24 -3.87 -30.88
N GLY A 380 2.98 -2.83 -30.46
CA GLY A 380 2.44 -1.61 -29.86
C GLY A 380 2.27 -1.65 -28.33
N GLY A 381 3.26 -1.14 -27.59
CA GLY A 381 3.10 -0.79 -26.16
C GLY A 381 3.07 -1.93 -25.13
N ASN A 382 3.51 -1.57 -23.91
CA ASN A 382 3.73 -2.42 -22.74
C ASN A 382 2.46 -2.76 -21.93
N ASN A 383 1.26 -2.62 -22.49
CA ASN A 383 0.02 -2.73 -21.71
C ASN A 383 -0.84 -3.91 -22.19
N LYS A 384 -0.29 -5.12 -22.15
CA LYS A 384 -0.98 -6.36 -22.58
C LYS A 384 -0.97 -7.39 -21.46
N PHE A 385 -2.00 -8.22 -21.44
CA PHE A 385 -2.16 -9.28 -20.47
C PHE A 385 -3.00 -10.41 -21.07
N ILE A 386 -2.91 -11.59 -20.49
CA ILE A 386 -3.63 -12.78 -20.94
C ILE A 386 -4.65 -13.17 -19.89
N LEU A 387 -5.84 -13.55 -20.34
CA LEU A 387 -6.91 -14.03 -19.49
C LEU A 387 -7.28 -15.45 -19.89
N LYS A 388 -7.35 -16.32 -18.89
CA LYS A 388 -7.89 -17.66 -19.10
C LYS A 388 -9.41 -17.59 -19.13
N ILE A 389 -9.98 -18.08 -20.24
CA ILE A 389 -11.41 -18.10 -20.48
C ILE A 389 -12.05 -19.24 -19.72
N LYS A 390 -13.19 -18.92 -19.09
CA LYS A 390 -14.06 -19.88 -18.44
C LYS A 390 -15.50 -19.72 -18.92
N GLY A 391 -16.05 -20.69 -19.62
CA GLY A 391 -17.38 -20.68 -20.24
C GLY A 391 -17.31 -20.64 -21.77
N ASP A 392 -18.47 -20.82 -22.40
CA ASP A 392 -18.63 -20.98 -23.85
C ASP A 392 -19.36 -19.80 -24.52
N SER A 393 -19.62 -18.68 -23.82
CA SER A 393 -20.40 -17.56 -24.40
C SER A 393 -19.75 -16.90 -25.61
N MET A 394 -18.47 -17.20 -25.89
CA MET A 394 -17.72 -16.63 -27.01
C MET A 394 -17.36 -17.67 -28.08
N ILE A 395 -17.99 -18.84 -28.07
CA ILE A 395 -17.64 -19.98 -28.94
C ILE A 395 -17.70 -19.64 -30.44
N ASN A 396 -18.71 -18.88 -30.89
CA ASN A 396 -18.83 -18.47 -32.30
C ASN A 396 -17.80 -17.40 -32.71
N ALA A 397 -17.05 -16.85 -31.75
CA ALA A 397 -15.89 -16.00 -32.01
C ALA A 397 -14.57 -16.79 -32.08
N ASN A 398 -14.63 -18.13 -32.11
CA ASN A 398 -13.48 -19.03 -32.02
C ASN A 398 -12.71 -18.88 -30.69
N ILE A 399 -13.44 -18.61 -29.60
CA ILE A 399 -12.89 -18.51 -28.23
C ILE A 399 -13.61 -19.55 -27.37
N ASP A 400 -12.90 -20.62 -27.04
CA ASP A 400 -13.41 -21.77 -26.31
C ASP A 400 -13.12 -21.69 -24.80
N ASP A 401 -13.80 -22.54 -24.03
CA ASP A 401 -13.49 -22.72 -22.61
C ASP A 401 -12.05 -23.23 -22.44
N GLY A 402 -11.27 -22.58 -21.58
CA GLY A 402 -9.87 -22.93 -21.34
C GLY A 402 -8.86 -22.17 -22.21
N ASP A 403 -9.31 -21.45 -23.24
CA ASP A 403 -8.43 -20.64 -24.09
C ASP A 403 -7.77 -19.49 -23.32
N LEU A 404 -6.62 -19.05 -23.83
CA LEU A 404 -5.87 -17.92 -23.30
C LEU A 404 -6.04 -16.72 -24.24
N VAL A 405 -6.81 -15.72 -23.85
CA VAL A 405 -7.07 -14.55 -24.70
C VAL A 405 -6.10 -13.41 -24.36
N VAL A 406 -5.37 -12.93 -25.35
CA VAL A 406 -4.47 -11.77 -25.25
C VAL A 406 -5.29 -10.50 -25.37
N ILE A 407 -5.29 -9.70 -24.31
CA ILE A 407 -5.96 -8.40 -24.25
C ILE A 407 -4.94 -7.27 -24.31
N GLU A 408 -5.23 -6.28 -25.16
CA GLU A 408 -4.58 -4.98 -25.19
C GLU A 408 -5.41 -3.99 -24.37
N GLN A 409 -4.80 -3.38 -23.35
CA GLN A 409 -5.49 -2.36 -22.55
C GLN A 409 -5.88 -1.19 -23.45
N ASN A 410 -7.18 -0.96 -23.53
CA ASN A 410 -7.79 0.12 -24.28
C ASN A 410 -9.12 0.48 -23.61
N ASN A 411 -9.28 1.75 -23.25
CA ASN A 411 -10.46 2.26 -22.55
C ASN A 411 -11.52 2.81 -23.51
N SER A 412 -11.29 2.74 -24.82
CA SER A 412 -12.19 3.25 -25.86
C SER A 412 -12.42 2.18 -26.91
N PRO A 413 -13.25 1.15 -26.62
CA PRO A 413 -13.56 0.12 -27.58
C PRO A 413 -14.47 0.65 -28.69
N VAL A 414 -14.34 0.07 -29.87
CA VAL A 414 -15.19 0.37 -31.03
C VAL A 414 -16.27 -0.70 -31.15
N ASN A 415 -17.44 -0.32 -31.70
CA ASN A 415 -18.52 -1.26 -31.99
C ASN A 415 -18.01 -2.46 -32.80
N GLY A 416 -18.37 -3.66 -32.34
CA GLY A 416 -17.96 -4.92 -32.96
C GLY A 416 -16.66 -5.50 -32.41
N GLU A 417 -15.92 -4.80 -31.55
CA GLU A 417 -14.71 -5.35 -30.92
C GLU A 417 -15.05 -6.33 -29.79
N ILE A 418 -14.25 -7.38 -29.65
CA ILE A 418 -14.32 -8.26 -28.48
C ILE A 418 -13.54 -7.60 -27.35
N VAL A 419 -14.18 -7.39 -26.22
CA VAL A 419 -13.66 -6.65 -25.08
C VAL A 419 -13.76 -7.47 -23.80
N ALA A 420 -12.75 -7.33 -22.96
CA ALA A 420 -12.85 -7.69 -21.57
C ALA A 420 -13.42 -6.47 -20.82
N VAL A 421 -14.46 -6.68 -20.02
CA VAL A 421 -15.14 -5.62 -19.26
C VAL A 421 -15.34 -6.06 -17.82
N ASN A 422 -15.32 -5.11 -16.89
CA ASN A 422 -15.76 -5.29 -15.51
C ASN A 422 -17.15 -4.69 -15.35
N ILE A 423 -18.03 -5.45 -14.70
CA ILE A 423 -19.37 -5.05 -14.28
C ILE A 423 -19.47 -5.41 -12.79
N ASP A 424 -19.63 -4.41 -11.93
CA ASP A 424 -19.84 -4.55 -10.48
C ASP A 424 -18.80 -5.47 -9.79
N GLY A 425 -17.53 -5.37 -10.20
CA GLY A 425 -16.42 -6.16 -9.63
C GLY A 425 -16.22 -7.54 -10.29
N SER A 426 -17.01 -7.88 -11.30
CA SER A 426 -16.96 -9.14 -12.03
C SER A 426 -16.56 -8.94 -13.48
N ALA A 427 -15.66 -9.78 -14.00
CA ALA A 427 -15.16 -9.63 -15.38
C ALA A 427 -15.79 -10.63 -16.36
N THR A 428 -16.08 -10.14 -17.56
CA THR A 428 -16.57 -10.95 -18.68
C THR A 428 -15.92 -10.55 -20.01
N LEU A 429 -15.85 -11.51 -20.95
CA LEU A 429 -15.48 -11.26 -22.34
C LEU A 429 -16.75 -11.25 -23.20
N LYS A 430 -16.97 -10.16 -23.94
CA LYS A 430 -18.16 -9.96 -24.80
C LYS A 430 -17.82 -9.09 -26.00
N ARG A 431 -18.66 -9.10 -27.04
CA ARG A 431 -18.58 -8.14 -28.13
C ARG A 431 -19.24 -6.82 -27.72
N PHE A 432 -18.50 -5.73 -27.85
CA PHE A 432 -18.95 -4.39 -27.52
C PHE A 432 -19.89 -3.84 -28.60
N LYS A 433 -21.03 -3.30 -28.20
CA LYS A 433 -21.92 -2.55 -29.08
C LYS A 433 -22.54 -1.37 -28.34
N MET A 434 -22.31 -0.17 -28.85
CA MET A 434 -22.92 1.07 -28.37
C MET A 434 -24.02 1.50 -29.34
N GLU A 435 -25.25 1.62 -28.82
CA GLU A 435 -26.40 2.14 -29.54
C GLU A 435 -26.95 3.37 -28.79
N LYS A 436 -26.88 4.55 -29.42
CA LYS A 436 -27.22 5.83 -28.80
C LYS A 436 -26.43 6.04 -27.50
N GLU A 437 -27.10 6.03 -26.34
CA GLU A 437 -26.49 6.15 -25.00
C GLU A 437 -26.48 4.82 -24.22
N LYS A 438 -26.71 3.68 -24.89
CA LYS A 438 -26.75 2.36 -24.26
C LYS A 438 -25.55 1.52 -24.66
N VAL A 439 -24.90 0.92 -23.67
CA VAL A 439 -23.83 -0.07 -23.88
C VAL A 439 -24.44 -1.47 -23.79
N LEU A 440 -24.27 -2.24 -24.86
CA LEU A 440 -24.66 -3.63 -24.97
C LEU A 440 -23.42 -4.51 -25.08
N LEU A 441 -23.39 -5.57 -24.30
CA LEU A 441 -22.35 -6.58 -24.31
C LEU A 441 -22.95 -7.87 -24.86
N LEU A 442 -22.55 -8.20 -26.09
CA LEU A 442 -23.13 -9.29 -26.85
C LEU A 442 -22.30 -10.57 -26.68
N PRO A 443 -22.92 -11.70 -26.30
CA PRO A 443 -22.25 -12.98 -26.40
C PRO A 443 -22.15 -13.41 -27.87
N GLU A 444 -21.20 -14.30 -28.14
CA GLU A 444 -21.03 -15.01 -29.40
C GLU A 444 -21.43 -16.48 -29.21
N ASN A 445 -22.59 -16.68 -28.59
CA ASN A 445 -23.23 -17.97 -28.35
C ASN A 445 -24.72 -17.74 -28.10
N GLU A 446 -25.57 -18.40 -28.89
CA GLU A 446 -27.03 -18.23 -28.86
C GLU A 446 -27.67 -18.62 -27.52
N LYS A 447 -26.98 -19.39 -26.68
CA LYS A 447 -27.45 -19.78 -25.34
C LYS A 447 -27.48 -18.61 -24.35
N TYR A 448 -26.85 -17.49 -24.66
CA TYR A 448 -26.67 -16.36 -23.75
C TYR A 448 -27.37 -15.11 -24.28
N ALA A 449 -28.01 -14.36 -23.39
CA ALA A 449 -28.64 -13.09 -23.73
C ALA A 449 -27.61 -11.93 -23.72
N PRO A 450 -27.81 -10.88 -24.55
CA PRO A 450 -27.13 -9.60 -24.40
C PRO A 450 -27.22 -9.05 -22.97
N ILE A 451 -26.12 -8.47 -22.48
CA ILE A 451 -26.09 -7.74 -21.20
C ILE A 451 -26.18 -6.25 -21.52
N GLU A 452 -27.24 -5.59 -21.06
CA GLU A 452 -27.37 -4.13 -21.11
C GLU A 452 -26.74 -3.52 -19.84
N VAL A 453 -25.78 -2.62 -20.01
CA VAL A 453 -25.15 -1.91 -18.90
C VAL A 453 -26.05 -0.74 -18.50
N THR A 454 -26.52 -0.75 -17.26
CA THR A 454 -27.35 0.33 -16.71
C THR A 454 -26.50 1.43 -16.06
N LYS A 455 -27.07 2.62 -15.89
CA LYS A 455 -26.37 3.77 -15.27
C LYS A 455 -26.03 3.57 -13.79
N GLU A 456 -26.62 2.57 -13.14
CA GLU A 456 -26.45 2.27 -11.72
C GLU A 456 -25.29 1.28 -11.46
N GLN A 457 -24.72 0.70 -12.52
CA GLN A 457 -23.66 -0.31 -12.42
C GLN A 457 -22.28 0.31 -12.60
N GLU A 458 -21.31 -0.19 -11.84
CA GLU A 458 -19.90 0.13 -12.06
C GLU A 458 -19.43 -0.61 -13.31
N PHE A 459 -19.16 0.13 -14.39
CA PHE A 459 -18.75 -0.44 -15.66
C PHE A 459 -17.46 0.20 -16.18
N PHE A 460 -16.49 -0.66 -16.54
CA PHE A 460 -15.25 -0.21 -17.15
C PHE A 460 -14.75 -1.23 -18.17
N VAL A 461 -14.14 -0.73 -19.24
CA VAL A 461 -13.51 -1.55 -20.27
C VAL A 461 -12.08 -1.86 -19.83
N LEU A 462 -11.78 -3.14 -19.70
CA LEU A 462 -10.49 -3.66 -19.28
C LEU A 462 -9.51 -3.67 -20.46
N GLY A 463 -10.02 -3.97 -21.66
CA GLY A 463 -9.26 -3.87 -22.90
C GLY A 463 -9.88 -4.66 -24.05
N LYS A 464 -9.24 -4.59 -25.21
CA LYS A 464 -9.65 -5.26 -26.45
C LYS A 464 -8.91 -6.57 -26.63
N ALA A 465 -9.62 -7.63 -27.03
CA ALA A 465 -9.01 -8.88 -27.46
C ALA A 465 -8.28 -8.71 -28.81
N ILE A 466 -7.00 -9.01 -28.80
CA ILE A 466 -6.12 -8.91 -29.98
C ILE A 466 -5.62 -10.28 -30.45
N GLY A 467 -5.71 -11.31 -29.62
CA GLY A 467 -5.38 -12.67 -30.03
C GLY A 467 -5.86 -13.75 -29.07
N VAL A 468 -5.85 -14.99 -29.53
CA VAL A 468 -6.26 -16.19 -28.77
C VAL A 468 -5.13 -17.21 -28.85
N ILE A 469 -4.71 -17.74 -27.73
CA ILE A 469 -3.73 -18.82 -27.64
C ILE A 469 -4.50 -20.08 -27.24
N LYS A 470 -4.45 -21.09 -28.11
CA LYS A 470 -5.06 -22.40 -27.90
C LYS A 470 -3.98 -23.44 -27.66
N ARG A 471 -4.24 -24.40 -26.77
CA ARG A 471 -3.36 -25.56 -26.59
C ARG A 471 -3.80 -26.66 -27.56
N LYS A 472 -2.86 -27.17 -28.36
CA LYS A 472 -3.09 -28.26 -29.33
C LYS A 472 -2.88 -29.63 -28.71
#